data_AF-A0A3P7LM00-F1
#
_entry.id   AF-A0A3P7LM00-F1
#
_cell.length_a   1.000
_cell.length_b   1.000
_cell.length_c   1.000
_cell.angle_alpha   90.00
_cell.angle_beta   90.00
_cell.angle_gamma   90.00
#
_symmetry.space_group_name_H-M   'P 1'
#
loop_
_entity.id
_entity.type
_entity.pdbx_description
1 polymer ?
#
loop_
_entity_poly.entity_id
_entity_poly.type
_entity_poly.pdbx_seq_one_letter_code
_entity_poly.pdbx_strand_id
1 'polypeptide(L)' 'MASAGDGIPTFKLVLVGDGGTGKTTFVKRHLTGEFEKKYVGE' A
#
# COMPACT_ATOMS: atom_id res chain seq x y z
N MET A 1 1.32 -3.70 27.17
CA MET A 1 -0.10 -3.84 26.77
C MET A 1 -0.13 -4.50 25.40
N ALA A 2 -0.42 -5.79 25.36
CA ALA A 2 -0.61 -6.54 24.12
C ALA A 2 -2.04 -7.08 24.14
N SER A 3 -2.90 -6.50 23.31
CA SER A 3 -4.21 -7.08 22.99
C SER A 3 -3.97 -8.10 21.88
N ALA A 4 -4.24 -9.38 22.16
CA ALA A 4 -4.16 -10.45 21.18
C ALA A 4 -5.39 -10.36 20.25
N GLY A 5 -5.20 -9.81 19.05
CA GLY A 5 -6.25 -9.69 18.04
C GLY A 5 -6.49 -11.01 17.29
N ASP A 6 -7.75 -11.46 17.29
CA ASP A 6 -8.52 -12.28 16.33
C ASP A 6 -7.91 -13.51 15.60
N GLY A 7 -6.67 -13.93 15.88
CA GLY A 7 -6.10 -15.15 15.29
C GLY A 7 -5.90 -15.11 13.75
N ILE A 8 -6.10 -13.95 13.13
CA ILE A 8 -5.88 -13.75 11.69
C ILE A 8 -4.37 -13.62 11.45
N PRO A 9 -3.76 -14.46 10.59
CA PRO A 9 -2.33 -14.37 10.32
C PRO A 9 -2.01 -13.05 9.62
N THR A 10 -1.00 -12.35 10.14
CA THR A 10 -0.48 -11.12 9.56
C THR A 10 0.91 -11.36 8.98
N PHE A 11 1.19 -10.73 7.84
CA PHE A 11 2.46 -10.88 7.12
C PHE A 11 3.09 -9.52 6.90
N LYS A 12 4.42 -9.45 7.04
CA LYS A 12 5.18 -8.27 6.61
C LYS A 12 5.38 -8.35 5.11
N LEU A 13 4.92 -7.33 4.39
CA LEU A 13 5.06 -7.22 2.93
C LEU A 13 5.97 -6.03 2.60
N VAL A 14 6.94 -6.24 1.72
CA VAL A 14 7.85 -5.20 1.22
C VAL A 14 7.65 -5.05 -0.28
N LEU A 15 7.37 -3.84 -0.74
CA LEU A 15 7.30 -3.49 -2.16
C LEU A 15 8.59 -2.80 -2.59
N VAL A 16 9.26 -3.36 -3.59
CA VAL A 16 10.52 -2.83 -4.14
C VAL A 16 10.38 -2.47 -5.61
N GLY A 17 11.28 -1.62 -6.09
CA GLY A 17 11.32 -1.13 -7.47
C GLY A 17 11.77 0.34 -7.54
N ASP A 18 12.05 0.82 -8.73
CA ASP A 18 12.62 2.16 -8.95
C ASP A 18 11.69 3.32 -8.56
N GLY A 19 12.23 4.54 -8.53
CA GLY A 19 11.42 5.74 -8.37
C GLY A 19 10.39 5.86 -9.48
N GLY A 20 9.15 6.26 -9.14
CA GLY A 20 8.09 6.46 -10.14
C GLY A 20 7.32 5.21 -10.58
N THR A 21 7.66 4.00 -10.11
CA THR A 21 6.96 2.75 -10.50
C THR A 21 5.56 2.57 -9.89
N GLY A 22 5.04 3.54 -9.14
CA GLY A 22 3.67 3.50 -8.62
C GLY A 22 3.42 2.66 -7.36
N LYS A 23 4.46 2.21 -6.64
CA LYS A 23 4.33 1.42 -5.40
C LYS A 23 3.39 2.06 -4.35
N THR A 24 3.55 3.35 -4.09
CA THR A 24 2.71 4.10 -3.14
C THR A 24 1.27 4.18 -3.63
N THR A 25 1.06 4.41 -4.94
CA THR A 25 -0.26 4.46 -5.56
C THR A 25 -0.97 3.10 -5.47
N PHE A 26 -0.24 2.00 -5.66
CA PHE A 26 -0.76 0.65 -5.50
C PHE A 26 -1.25 0.38 -4.07
N VAL A 27 -0.44 0.71 -3.06
CA VAL A 27 -0.82 0.53 -1.65
C VAL A 27 -2.02 1.40 -1.28
N LYS A 28 -1.99 2.70 -1.63
CA LYS A 28 -3.09 3.64 -1.33
C LYS A 28 -4.41 3.18 -1.96
N ARG A 29 -4.39 2.79 -3.24
CA ARG A 29 -5.59 2.31 -3.94
C ARG A 29 -6.15 1.03 -3.32
N HIS A 30 -5.30 0.11 -2.85
CA HIS A 30 -5.77 -1.13 -2.22
C HIS A 30 -6.37 -0.88 -0.82
N LEU A 31 -5.91 0.15 -0.10
CA LEU A 31 -6.41 0.48 1.24
C LEU A 31 -7.65 1.39 1.22
N THR A 32 -7.64 2.46 0.41
CA THR A 32 -8.70 3.48 0.41
C THR A 32 -9.61 3.43 -0.81
N GLY A 33 -9.22 2.71 -1.86
CA GLY A 33 -9.92 2.69 -3.15
C GLY A 33 -9.70 3.94 -4.01
N GLU A 34 -9.02 4.97 -3.50
CA GLU A 34 -8.77 6.21 -4.22
C GLU A 34 -7.70 6.02 -5.30
N PHE A 35 -8.03 6.43 -6.53
CA PHE A 35 -7.10 6.48 -7.64
C PHE A 35 -6.81 7.95 -7.98
N GLU A 36 -5.60 8.42 -7.69
CA GLU A 36 -5.13 9.69 -8.20
C GLU A 36 -4.93 9.57 -9.72
N LYS A 37 -5.96 9.95 -10.49
CA LYS A 37 -5.94 9.98 -11.97
C LYS A 37 -4.82 10.87 -12.53
N LYS A 38 -4.33 11.84 -11.75
CA LYS A 38 -3.21 12.70 -12.12
C LYS A 38 -1.91 12.08 -11.63
N TYR A 39 -1.29 11.24 -12.44
CA TYR A 39 0.17 11.22 -12.48
C TYR A 39 0.56 12.34 -13.45
N VAL A 40 0.86 13.53 -12.93
CA VAL A 40 1.39 14.63 -13.73
C VAL A 40 2.87 14.31 -13.95
N GLY A 41 3.10 13.37 -14.87
CA GLY A 41 4.40 13.07 -15.44
C GLY A 41 4.49 13.68 -16.83
N GLU A 42 4.15 14.97 -16.92
CA GLU A 42 4.66 16.06 -17.79
C GLU A 42 3.82 17.31 -17.52
#